data_AF-A0AAX2K3K6-F1
#
_entry.id   AF-A0AAX2K3K6-F1
#
_cell.length_a   1.000
_cell.length_b   1.000
_cell.length_c   1.000
_cell.angle_alpha   90.00
_cell.angle_beta   90.00
_cell.angle_gamma   90.00
#
_symmetry.space_group_name_H-M   'P 1'
#
loop_
_entity.id
_entity.type
_entity.pdbx_description
1 polymer ?
#
loop_
_entity_poly.entity_id
_entity_poly.type
_entity_poly.pdbx_seq_one_letter_code
_entity_poly.pdbx_strand_id
1 'polypeptide(L)'
;MHVFPQIYDCEGFFVARLRKTQAIPALPAPKYKVGNFPFSPVKDREAGQIRQAAASVGLNWDGNLRLWQTRQRTVVVPGGH
;
A
#
# COMPACT_ATOMS: atom_id res chain seq x y z
N MET A 1 -10.93 20.58 12.94
CA MET A 1 -10.34 21.83 12.42
C MET A 1 -11.14 22.25 11.21
N HIS A 2 -11.81 23.39 11.31
CA HIS A 2 -12.52 23.98 10.19
C HIS A 2 -11.64 25.10 9.64
N VAL A 3 -11.30 25.02 8.35
CA VAL A 3 -10.51 26.02 7.64
C VAL A 3 -11.45 26.79 6.73
N PHE A 4 -11.57 28.10 6.95
CA PHE A 4 -12.32 28.99 6.08
C PHE A 4 -11.38 29.63 5.05
N PRO A 5 -11.79 29.78 3.78
CA PRO A 5 -10.91 30.24 2.70
C PRO A 5 -10.22 31.59 2.99
N GLN A 6 -10.97 32.50 3.60
CA GLN A 6 -10.55 33.86 3.94
C GLN A 6 -9.38 33.96 4.94
N ILE A 7 -8.99 32.86 5.61
CA ILE A 7 -7.95 32.87 6.64
C ILE A 7 -6.58 32.42 6.09
N TYR A 8 -6.57 31.57 5.04
CA TYR A 8 -5.34 30.87 4.61
C TYR A 8 -5.08 30.87 3.10
N ASP A 9 -5.77 31.70 2.31
CA ASP A 9 -5.65 31.77 0.84
C ASP A 9 -5.64 30.37 0.17
N CYS A 10 -6.50 29.49 0.69
CA CYS A 10 -6.67 28.11 0.27
C CYS A 10 -8.16 27.78 0.20
N GLU A 11 -8.53 26.66 -0.42
CA GLU A 11 -9.91 26.17 -0.38
C GLU A 11 -10.39 25.92 1.06
N GLY A 12 -11.69 26.05 1.28
CA GLY A 12 -12.30 25.77 2.59
C GLY A 12 -12.46 24.26 2.79
N PHE A 13 -12.01 23.73 3.93
CA PHE A 13 -12.13 22.30 4.24
C PHE A 13 -12.29 22.03 5.74
N PHE A 14 -12.73 20.82 6.05
CA PHE A 14 -12.90 20.34 7.42
C PHE A 14 -12.10 19.07 7.67
N VAL A 15 -11.35 19.04 8.76
CA VAL A 15 -10.58 17.88 9.21
C VAL A 15 -11.06 17.48 10.61
N ALA A 16 -11.51 16.24 10.77
CA ALA A 16 -11.73 15.63 12.08
C ALA A 16 -10.74 14.47 12.29
N ARG A 17 -10.20 14.37 13.52
CA ARG A 17 -9.38 13.24 13.96
C ARG A 17 -10.10 12.50 15.06
N LEU A 18 -10.54 11.29 14.77
CA LEU A 18 -11.25 10.41 15.71
C LEU A 18 -10.34 9.23 16.07
N ARG A 19 -10.42 8.75 17.32
CA ARG A 19 -9.74 7.53 17.78
C ARG A 19 -10.79 6.49 18.11
N LYS A 20 -10.67 5.28 17.55
CA LYS A 20 -11.49 4.13 17.95
C LYS A 20 -11.10 3.73 19.38
N THR A 21 -12.02 3.87 20.34
CA THR A 21 -11.78 3.60 21.77
C THR A 21 -12.20 2.20 22.19
N GLN A 22 -13.09 1.56 21.43
CA GLN A 22 -13.59 0.23 21.71
C GLN A 22 -13.91 -0.53 20.41
N ALA A 23 -13.94 -1.86 20.51
CA ALA A 23 -14.48 -2.70 19.45
C ALA A 23 -16.01 -2.53 19.41
N ILE A 24 -16.59 -2.59 18.20
CA ILE A 24 -18.02 -2.62 17.97
C ILE A 24 -18.36 -3.91 17.21
N PRO A 25 -19.59 -4.42 17.29
CA PRO A 25 -20.00 -5.60 16.54
C PRO A 25 -19.68 -5.49 15.05
N ALA A 26 -19.22 -6.59 14.45
CA ALA A 26 -18.88 -6.65 13.04
C ALA A 26 -20.14 -6.50 12.17
N LEU A 27 -19.99 -5.84 11.02
CA LEU A 27 -21.03 -5.85 9.98
C LEU A 27 -21.17 -7.27 9.39
N PRO A 28 -22.32 -7.60 8.79
CA PRO A 28 -22.48 -8.86 8.08
C PRO A 28 -21.41 -9.07 7.02
N ALA A 29 -21.00 -10.32 6.81
CA ALA A 29 -19.98 -10.66 5.83
C ALA A 29 -20.40 -10.18 4.42
N PRO A 30 -19.50 -9.55 3.65
CA PRO A 30 -19.81 -9.16 2.28
C PRO A 30 -20.20 -10.37 1.43
N LYS A 31 -21.22 -10.23 0.58
CA LYS A 31 -21.69 -11.31 -0.31
C LYS A 31 -20.92 -11.40 -1.63
N TYR A 32 -20.00 -10.48 -1.90
CA TYR A 32 -19.22 -10.50 -3.13
C TYR A 32 -18.02 -11.44 -3.01
N LYS A 33 -17.70 -12.14 -4.11
CA LYS A 33 -16.50 -12.98 -4.19
C LYS A 33 -15.33 -12.08 -4.57
N VAL A 34 -14.35 -11.98 -3.68
CA VAL A 34 -13.04 -11.45 -4.04
C VAL A 34 -12.40 -12.48 -4.98
N GLY A 35 -12.11 -12.10 -6.22
CA GLY A 35 -11.42 -12.96 -7.17
C GLY A 35 -10.00 -13.32 -6.70
N ASN A 36 -9.32 -14.18 -7.47
CA ASN A 36 -7.91 -14.50 -7.17
C ASN A 36 -7.04 -13.25 -7.33
N PHE A 37 -6.23 -12.95 -6.32
CA PHE A 37 -5.27 -11.87 -6.41
C PHE A 37 -4.27 -12.17 -7.53
N PRO A 38 -4.07 -11.28 -8.52
CA PRO A 38 -3.36 -11.62 -9.76
C PRO A 38 -1.84 -11.58 -9.63
N PHE A 39 -1.30 -11.42 -8.41
CA PHE A 39 0.13 -11.41 -8.15
C PHE A 39 0.50 -12.49 -7.15
N SER A 40 1.74 -12.97 -7.26
CA SER A 40 2.36 -13.87 -6.31
C SER A 40 3.70 -13.31 -5.84
N PRO A 41 4.13 -13.60 -4.61
CA PRO A 41 5.46 -13.20 -4.15
C PRO A 41 6.54 -13.81 -5.06
N VAL A 42 7.56 -13.03 -5.38
CA VAL A 42 8.74 -13.52 -6.10
C VAL A 42 9.54 -14.42 -5.17
N LYS A 43 10.07 -15.55 -5.67
CA LYS A 43 10.88 -16.47 -4.88
C LYS A 43 12.21 -15.81 -4.47
N ASP A 44 12.73 -16.11 -3.29
CA ASP A 44 13.90 -15.41 -2.72
C ASP A 44 15.13 -15.37 -3.63
N ARG A 45 15.44 -16.48 -4.33
CA ARG A 45 16.56 -16.53 -5.28
C ARG A 45 16.38 -15.53 -6.43
N GLU A 46 15.20 -15.53 -7.02
CA GLU A 46 14.86 -14.64 -8.14
C GLU A 46 14.79 -13.18 -7.66
N ALA A 47 14.22 -12.94 -6.48
CA ALA A 47 14.19 -11.63 -5.85
C ALA A 47 15.60 -11.06 -5.63
N GLY A 48 16.57 -11.90 -5.23
CA GLY A 48 17.97 -11.51 -5.09
C GLY A 48 18.60 -11.08 -6.41
N GLN A 49 18.35 -11.81 -7.50
CA GLN A 49 18.84 -11.46 -8.83
C GLN A 49 18.23 -10.15 -9.34
N ILE A 50 16.91 -9.97 -9.15
CA ILE A 50 16.21 -8.75 -9.53
C ILE A 50 16.74 -7.54 -8.74
N ARG A 51 17.02 -7.71 -7.43
CA ARG A 51 17.64 -6.66 -6.61
C ARG A 51 19.03 -6.28 -7.11
N GLN A 52 19.86 -7.26 -7.45
CA GLN A 52 21.20 -6.99 -7.99
C GLN A 52 21.14 -6.27 -9.34
N ALA A 53 20.25 -6.69 -10.24
CA ALA A 53 20.05 -6.05 -11.53
C ALA A 53 19.45 -4.64 -11.41
N ALA A 54 18.57 -4.40 -10.44
CA ALA A 54 18.05 -3.07 -10.15
C ALA A 54 19.14 -2.15 -9.57
N ALA A 55 19.96 -2.67 -8.65
CA ALA A 55 21.04 -1.91 -8.03
C ALA A 55 22.09 -1.46 -9.05
N SER A 56 22.39 -2.28 -10.07
CA SER A 56 23.35 -1.91 -11.13
C SER A 56 22.87 -0.74 -12.00
N VAL A 57 21.57 -0.45 -12.02
CA VAL A 57 20.98 0.73 -12.68
C VAL A 57 20.55 1.83 -11.70
N GLY A 58 20.98 1.74 -10.44
CA GLY A 58 20.75 2.75 -9.39
C GLY A 58 19.39 2.64 -8.69
N LEU A 59 18.57 1.63 -8.99
CA LEU A 59 17.28 1.40 -8.34
C LEU A 59 17.47 0.56 -7.08
N ASN A 60 17.12 1.14 -5.93
CA ASN A 60 17.23 0.49 -4.63
C ASN A 60 15.92 0.69 -3.84
N TRP A 61 15.57 -0.29 -3.02
CA TRP A 61 14.44 -0.23 -2.10
C TRP A 61 14.81 -0.89 -0.78
N ASP A 62 14.13 -0.49 0.29
CA ASP A 62 14.41 -0.97 1.65
C ASP A 62 13.79 -2.35 1.95
N GLY A 63 14.05 -2.86 3.15
CA GLY A 63 13.52 -4.14 3.62
C GLY A 63 12.00 -4.16 3.88
N ASN A 64 11.35 -3.00 3.94
CA ASN A 64 9.90 -2.90 4.08
C ASN A 64 9.20 -3.14 2.74
N LEU A 65 9.95 -3.27 1.65
CA LEU A 65 9.44 -3.48 0.30
C LEU A 65 9.74 -4.90 -0.20
N ARG A 66 8.71 -5.57 -0.73
CA ARG A 66 8.78 -6.95 -1.25
C ARG A 66 8.46 -6.99 -2.74
N LEU A 67 9.09 -7.92 -3.46
CA LEU A 67 8.83 -8.12 -4.89
C LEU A 67 7.65 -9.07 -5.09
N TRP A 68 6.73 -8.66 -5.95
CA TRP A 68 5.59 -9.46 -6.39
C TRP A 68 5.56 -9.49 -7.92
N GLN A 69 5.07 -10.58 -8.49
CA GLN A 69 5.05 -10.78 -9.93
C GLN A 69 3.70 -11.28 -10.44
N THR A 70 3.42 -10.90 -11.68
CA THR A 70 2.41 -11.53 -12.54
C THR A 70 3.12 -12.17 -13.73
N ARG A 71 2.34 -12.72 -14.66
CA ARG A 71 2.86 -13.21 -15.94
C ARG A 71 3.63 -12.15 -16.76
N GLN A 72 3.33 -10.86 -16.58
CA GLN A 72 3.83 -9.79 -17.46
C GLN A 72 4.66 -8.73 -16.73
N ARG A 73 4.57 -8.62 -15.41
CA ARG A 73 5.22 -7.53 -14.67
C ARG A 73 5.68 -7.96 -13.28
N THR A 74 6.73 -7.28 -12.82
CA THR A 74 7.23 -7.33 -11.45
C THR A 74 6.99 -5.98 -10.80
N VAL A 75 6.46 -5.97 -9.58
CA VAL A 75 6.14 -4.75 -8.82
C VAL A 75 6.74 -4.85 -7.42
N VAL A 76 7.07 -3.70 -6.87
CA VAL A 76 7.55 -3.55 -5.49
C VAL A 76 6.35 -3.12 -4.62
N VAL A 77 6.05 -3.90 -3.58
CA VAL A 77 4.86 -3.72 -2.72
C VAL A 77 5.31 -3.59 -1.26
N PRO A 78 4.71 -2.68 -0.46
CA PRO A 78 4.93 -2.65 0.98
C PRO A 78 4.62 -3.99 1.65
N GLY A 79 5.54 -4.46 2.47
CA GLY A 79 5.31 -5.53 3.42
C GLY A 79 4.36 -5.00 4.48
N GLY A 80 3.10 -5.42 4.42
CA GLY A 80 2.13 -5.12 5.47
C GLY A 80 2.66 -5.60 6.83
N HIS A 81 2.50 -4.74 7.85
CA HIS A 81 2.59 -5.13 9.26
C HIS A 81 1.47 -6.11 9.62
#